data_AF-A0A251VFN9-F1
#
_entry.id   AF-A0A251VFN9-F1
#
_cell.length_a   1.000
_cell.length_b   1.000
_cell.length_c   1.000
_cell.angle_alpha   90.00
_cell.angle_beta   90.00
_cell.angle_gamma   90.00
#
_symmetry.space_group_name_H-M   'P 1'
#
loop_
_entity.id
_entity.type
_entity.pdbx_description
1 polymer ?
#
loop_
_entity_poly.entity_id
_entity_poly.type
_entity_poly.pdbx_seq_one_letter_code
_entity_poly.pdbx_strand_id
1 'polypeptide(L)' 'MELPGLILDIHFVFFGLGLILGGMGVVLLASPIYSAFSLGLVFVCISLFDILLNSHFVAAA' A
#
# COMPACT_ATOMS: atom_id res chain seq x y z
N MET A 1 0.51 9.85 -27.10
CA MET A 1 -0.50 9.51 -26.07
C MET A 1 0.04 8.35 -25.25
N GLU A 2 0.94 8.57 -24.29
CA GLU A 2 1.55 7.43 -23.54
C GLU A 2 1.96 7.76 -22.09
N LEU A 3 1.83 9.03 -21.67
CA LEU A 3 2.28 9.46 -20.35
C LEU A 3 1.45 8.92 -19.15
N PRO A 4 0.11 8.75 -19.22
CA PRO A 4 -0.65 8.32 -18.04
C PRO A 4 -0.49 6.83 -17.70
N GLY A 5 -0.15 5.98 -18.68
CA GLY A 5 0.05 4.55 -18.45
C GLY A 5 1.29 4.26 -17.59
N LEU A 6 2.40 4.95 -17.87
CA LEU A 6 3.66 4.74 -17.16
C LEU A 6 3.63 5.27 -15.71
N ILE A 7 2.97 6.42 -15.48
CA ILE A 7 2.82 6.96 -14.12
C ILE A 7 2.03 5.99 -13.23
N LEU A 8 0.98 5.37 -13.76
CA LEU A 8 0.16 4.42 -13.00
C LEU A 8 0.95 3.14 -12.69
N ASP A 9 1.72 2.63 -13.65
CA ASP A 9 2.51 1.41 -13.51
C ASP A 9 3.63 1.56 -12.46
N ILE A 10 4.33 2.70 -12.45
CA ILE A 10 5.37 3.01 -11.46
C ILE A 10 4.78 3.13 -10.04
N HIS A 11 3.61 3.78 -9.91
CA HIS A 11 2.94 3.89 -8.61
C HIS A 11 2.50 2.52 -8.11
N PHE A 12 1.94 1.68 -8.97
CA PHE A 12 1.52 0.31 -8.64
C PHE A 12 2.70 -0.54 -8.13
N VAL A 13 3.85 -0.46 -8.80
CA VAL A 13 5.08 -1.17 -8.39
C VAL A 13 5.61 -0.67 -7.06
N PHE A 14 5.66 0.65 -6.85
CA PHE A 14 6.09 1.25 -5.58
C PHE A 14 5.19 0.80 -4.42
N PHE A 15 3.90 0.69 -4.70
CA PHE A 15 2.90 0.23 -3.77
C PHE A 15 3.01 -1.24 -3.39
N GLY A 16 3.16 -2.10 -4.39
CA GLY A 16 3.35 -3.53 -4.18
C GLY A 16 4.59 -3.82 -3.34
N LEU A 17 5.67 -3.06 -3.54
CA LEU A 17 6.88 -3.14 -2.72
C LEU A 17 6.64 -2.69 -1.27
N GLY A 18 5.90 -1.61 -1.04
CA GLY A 18 5.53 -1.15 0.30
C GLY A 18 4.69 -2.19 1.07
N LEU A 19 3.76 -2.84 0.38
CA LEU A 19 2.91 -3.90 0.93
C LEU A 19 3.72 -5.17 1.27
N ILE A 20 4.61 -5.59 0.38
CA ILE A 20 5.50 -6.74 0.61
C ILE A 20 6.47 -6.46 1.75
N LEU A 21 7.07 -5.27 1.79
CA LEU A 21 8.01 -4.88 2.85
C LEU A 21 7.31 -4.75 4.21
N GLY A 22 6.09 -4.19 4.24
CA GLY A 22 5.25 -4.16 5.44
C GLY A 22 4.79 -5.55 5.90
N GLY A 23 4.36 -6.41 4.96
CA GLY A 23 3.96 -7.79 5.25
C GLY A 23 5.10 -8.65 5.79
N MET A 24 6.30 -8.53 5.23
CA MET A 24 7.49 -9.20 5.79
C MET A 24 7.85 -8.65 7.18
N GLY A 25 7.69 -7.35 7.42
CA GLY A 25 7.90 -6.73 8.72
C GLY A 25 6.97 -7.26 9.82
N VAL A 26 5.71 -7.54 9.48
CA VAL A 26 4.72 -8.15 10.38
C VAL A 26 5.11 -9.57 10.78
N VAL A 27 5.61 -10.39 9.83
CA VAL A 27 5.95 -11.80 10.09
C VAL A 27 7.28 -11.94 10.84
N LEU A 28 8.25 -11.06 10.59
CA LEU A 28 9.60 -11.21 11.13
C LEU A 28 9.75 -10.65 12.56
N LEU A 29 8.88 -9.74 12.99
CA LEU A 29 8.96 -9.15 14.33
C LEU A 29 7.94 -9.78 15.30
N ALA A 30 8.44 -10.61 16.23
CA ALA A 30 7.66 -11.21 17.32
C ALA A 30 7.12 -10.20 18.36
N SER A 31 7.42 -8.91 18.18
CA SER A 31 6.99 -7.81 19.06
C SER A 31 5.63 -7.26 18.58
N PRO A 32 4.53 -7.46 19.32
CA PRO A 32 3.18 -7.10 18.87
C PRO A 32 3.01 -5.61 18.51
N ILE A 33 3.76 -4.73 19.16
CA ILE A 33 3.75 -3.27 18.91
C ILE A 33 4.26 -2.93 17.49
N TYR A 34 5.33 -3.57 17.05
CA TYR A 34 5.92 -3.33 15.74
C TYR A 34 5.10 -3.97 14.62
N SER A 35 4.50 -5.13 14.89
CA SER A 35 3.55 -5.75 13.97
C SER A 35 2.32 -4.85 13.74
N ALA A 36 1.78 -4.24 14.81
CA ALA A 36 0.66 -3.31 14.70
C ALA A 36 1.04 -2.02 13.93
N PHE A 37 2.25 -1.49 14.17
CA PHE A 37 2.76 -0.33 13.45
C PHE A 37 2.97 -0.59 11.96
N SER A 38 3.52 -1.75 11.60
CA SER A 38 3.72 -2.15 10.21
C SER A 38 2.40 -2.41 9.48
N LEU A 39 1.40 -2.99 10.17
CA LEU A 39 0.02 -3.09 9.66
C LEU A 39 -0.60 -1.71 9.38
N GLY A 40 -0.39 -0.72 10.27
CA GLY A 40 -0.86 0.65 10.05
C GLY A 40 -0.26 1.28 8.78
N LEU A 41 1.02 1.03 8.51
CA LEU A 41 1.70 1.51 7.30
C LEU A 41 1.14 0.81 6.04
N VAL A 42 0.81 -0.48 6.13
CA VAL A 42 0.12 -1.22 5.05
C VAL A 42 -1.28 -0.63 4.76
N PHE A 43 -2.04 -0.23 5.78
CA PHE A 43 -3.34 0.42 5.59
C PHE A 43 -3.22 1.81 4.95
N VAL A 44 -2.28 2.65 5.41
CA VAL A 44 -2.01 3.97 4.80
C VAL A 44 -1.60 3.80 3.36
N CYS A 45 -0.82 2.76 3.06
CA CYS A 45 -0.61 2.34 1.70
C CYS A 45 -1.98 2.10 1.05
N ILE A 46 -2.72 1.04 1.39
CA ILE A 46 -3.92 0.65 0.61
C ILE A 46 -4.91 1.81 0.38
N SER A 47 -5.08 2.72 1.34
CA SER A 47 -5.90 3.94 1.17
C SER A 47 -5.38 4.90 0.09
N LEU A 48 -4.06 5.13 -0.01
CA LEU A 48 -3.47 6.01 -1.03
C LEU A 48 -3.65 5.41 -2.44
N PHE A 49 -3.62 4.08 -2.55
CA PHE A 49 -3.91 3.36 -3.80
C PHE A 49 -5.36 3.55 -4.24
N ASP A 50 -6.30 3.48 -3.32
CA ASP A 50 -7.73 3.65 -3.59
C ASP A 50 -8.07 5.08 -4.06
N ILE A 51 -7.49 6.09 -3.41
CA ILE A 51 -7.64 7.51 -3.80
C ILE A 51 -7.08 7.76 -5.21
N LEU A 52 -5.93 7.15 -5.55
CA LEU A 52 -5.24 7.37 -6.83
C LEU A 52 -5.94 6.66 -8.01
N LEU A 53 -6.62 5.54 -7.75
CA LEU A 53 -7.41 4.81 -8.75
C LEU A 53 -8.79 5.43 -9.06
N ASN A 54 -9.14 6.59 -8.47
CA ASN A 54 -10.46 7.23 -8.65
C ASN A 54 -11.61 6.25 -8.32
N SER A 55 -11.37 5.34 -7.38
CA SER A 55 -12.33 4.36 -6.88
C SER A 55 -12.85 4.86 -5.54
N HIS A 56 -13.47 6.05 -5.51
CA HIS A 56 -14.08 6.64 -4.31
C HIS A 56 -15.10 5.75 -3.57
N PHE A 57 -15.39 4.55 -4.10
CA PHE A 57 -16.36 3.60 -3.59
C PHE A 57 -15.75 2.48 -2.72
N VAL A 58 -14.44 2.21 -2.77
CA VAL A 58 -13.81 1.08 -2.03
C VAL A 58 -13.03 1.51 -0.77
N ALA A 59 -12.52 2.74 -0.67
CA ALA A 59 -11.85 3.24 0.55
C ALA A 59 -12.74 3.37 1.81
N ALA A 60 -14.06 3.26 1.69
CA ALA A 60 -14.99 3.56 2.77
C ALA A 60 -15.57 2.32 3.50
N ALA A 61 -15.26 1.10 3.03
CA ALA A 61 -15.88 -0.14 3.52
C ALA A 61 -15.04 -0.88 4.58
#